data_AF-A0A9D0XTC3-F1
#
_entry.id   AF-A0A9D0XTC3-F1
#
_cell.length_a   1.000
_cell.length_b   1.000
_cell.length_c   1.000
_cell.angle_alpha   90.00
_cell.angle_beta   90.00
_cell.angle_gamma   90.00
#
_symmetry.space_group_name_H-M   'P 1'
#
loop_
_entity.id
_entity.type
_entity.pdbx_description
1 polymer ?
#
loop_
_entity_poly.entity_id
_entity_poly.type
_entity_poly.pdbx_seq_one_letter_code
_entity_poly.pdbx_strand_id
1 'polypeptide(L)'
;MTNRTKRIETLRNLLKERVVVLDGAMGTMIQNLNLTEEDFRGERFADYHMDIKGNNDILVITKPDVIRDIHLEFLRKGADILETNSFNATTIAQADYDMQEYVSEINLAAAKVAREACDIAEQEDGKPRFVTGVLGPTNRTASISPDVNDPGFRNTSFDELVTAYKQATHALLEGGVDTILIETIFDTLNAKAAIFAVKEVEDEVGYEIPIQ
;
A
#
# COMPACT_ATOMS: atom_id res chain seq x y z
N MET A 1 -16.77 -2.94 19.95
CA MET A 1 -16.56 -2.40 18.59
C MET A 1 -15.18 -1.74 18.58
N THR A 2 -14.27 -2.17 17.71
CA THR A 2 -12.93 -1.56 17.63
C THR A 2 -13.03 -0.17 16.99
N ASN A 3 -12.01 0.67 17.15
CA ASN A 3 -11.96 1.99 16.51
C ASN A 3 -12.11 1.85 14.97
N ARG A 4 -11.43 0.87 14.38
CA ARG A 4 -11.52 0.54 12.94
C ARG A 4 -12.95 0.24 12.49
N THR A 5 -13.70 -0.62 13.18
CA THR A 5 -15.09 -0.95 12.79
C THR A 5 -15.96 0.31 12.73
N LYS A 6 -15.80 1.22 13.70
CA LYS A 6 -16.54 2.48 13.72
C LYS A 6 -16.18 3.38 12.52
N ARG A 7 -14.89 3.45 12.16
CA ARG A 7 -14.45 4.19 10.96
C ARG A 7 -15.04 3.59 9.68
N ILE A 8 -15.02 2.26 9.52
CA ILE A 8 -15.63 1.59 8.37
C ILE A 8 -17.13 1.89 8.26
N GLU A 9 -17.88 1.82 9.37
CA GLU A 9 -19.30 2.17 9.39
C GLU A 9 -19.54 3.64 9.02
N THR A 10 -18.67 4.53 9.50
CA THR A 10 -18.73 5.96 9.19
C THR A 10 -18.51 6.20 7.69
N LEU A 11 -17.49 5.56 7.10
CA LEU A 11 -17.24 5.60 5.66
C LEU A 11 -18.44 5.09 4.86
N ARG A 12 -19.01 3.94 5.23
CA ARG A 12 -20.21 3.37 4.57
C ARG A 12 -21.42 4.31 4.63
N ASN A 13 -21.56 5.10 5.68
CA ASN A 13 -22.64 6.09 5.78
C ASN A 13 -22.35 7.32 4.92
N LEU A 14 -21.12 7.85 4.95
CA LEU A 14 -20.73 8.99 4.12
C LEU A 14 -20.90 8.71 2.62
N LEU A 15 -20.55 7.50 2.16
CA LEU A 15 -20.73 7.07 0.77
C LEU A 15 -22.20 7.11 0.29
N LYS A 16 -23.17 7.07 1.19
CA LYS A 16 -24.61 7.19 0.85
C LYS A 16 -25.07 8.65 0.79
N GLU A 17 -24.35 9.55 1.43
CA GLU A 17 -24.74 10.94 1.63
C GLU A 17 -24.03 11.89 0.65
N ARG A 18 -22.78 11.58 0.28
CA ARG A 18 -21.96 12.42 -0.59
C ARG A 18 -20.88 11.62 -1.32
N VAL A 19 -20.27 12.28 -2.31
CA VAL A 19 -19.01 11.82 -2.91
C VAL A 19 -17.91 11.88 -1.85
N VAL A 20 -17.16 10.79 -1.73
CA VAL A 20 -15.97 10.66 -0.89
C VAL A 20 -14.75 10.70 -1.80
N VAL A 21 -13.74 11.48 -1.42
CA VAL A 21 -12.58 11.82 -2.27
C VAL A 21 -11.37 10.97 -1.85
N LEU A 22 -10.84 10.19 -2.80
CA LEU A 22 -9.53 9.54 -2.66
C LEU A 22 -8.42 10.56 -2.91
N ASP A 23 -7.24 10.36 -2.34
CA ASP A 23 -6.09 11.24 -2.55
C ASP A 23 -5.51 11.11 -3.98
N GLY A 24 -4.36 11.75 -4.20
CA GLY A 24 -3.72 11.83 -5.51
C GLY A 24 -2.40 11.08 -5.57
N ALA A 25 -1.69 11.25 -6.69
CA ALA A 25 -0.49 10.48 -6.99
C ALA A 25 0.68 10.74 -6.02
N MET A 26 0.91 9.82 -5.08
CA MET A 26 2.08 9.81 -4.17
C MET A 26 3.41 9.86 -4.94
N GLY A 27 3.56 9.05 -5.99
CA GLY A 27 4.79 8.99 -6.78
C GLY A 27 5.18 10.33 -7.42
N THR A 28 4.21 11.10 -7.91
CA THR A 28 4.47 12.45 -8.48
C THR A 28 4.93 13.42 -7.40
N MET A 29 4.35 13.35 -6.21
CA MET A 29 4.75 14.20 -5.08
C MET A 29 6.19 13.88 -4.64
N ILE A 30 6.55 12.60 -4.54
CA ILE A 30 7.92 12.16 -4.22
C ILE A 30 8.91 12.61 -5.30
N GLN A 31 8.58 12.46 -6.59
CA GLN A 31 9.45 12.87 -7.70
C GLN A 31 9.82 14.36 -7.63
N ASN A 32 8.88 15.23 -7.25
CA ASN A 32 9.12 16.67 -7.13
C ASN A 32 10.15 17.04 -6.05
N LEU A 33 10.40 16.16 -5.09
CA LEU A 33 11.38 16.37 -4.03
C LEU A 33 12.82 16.09 -4.46
N ASN A 34 13.03 15.47 -5.64
CA ASN A 34 14.35 15.16 -6.19
C ASN A 34 15.26 14.39 -5.21
N LEU A 35 14.68 13.46 -4.45
CA LEU A 35 15.41 12.67 -3.46
C LEU A 35 16.61 11.91 -4.07
N THR A 36 17.67 11.80 -3.28
CA THR A 36 18.95 11.17 -3.63
C THR A 36 19.00 9.73 -3.16
N GLU A 37 19.99 8.95 -3.61
CA GLU A 37 20.20 7.58 -3.11
C GLU A 37 20.36 7.55 -1.57
N GLU A 38 21.06 8.53 -1.01
CA GLU A 38 21.23 8.68 0.44
C GLU A 38 19.88 8.86 1.16
N ASP A 39 18.93 9.54 0.54
CA ASP A 39 17.58 9.72 1.10
C ASP A 39 16.78 8.41 1.12
N PHE A 40 16.89 7.59 0.07
CA PHE A 40 16.23 6.29 0.01
C PHE A 40 16.86 5.30 1.01
N ARG A 41 18.19 5.33 1.17
CA ARG A 41 18.91 4.50 2.14
C ARG A 41 18.68 4.90 3.58
N GLY A 42 18.60 6.21 3.84
CA GLY A 42 18.66 6.74 5.19
C GLY A 42 19.89 6.22 5.96
N GLU A 43 19.83 6.27 7.28
CA GLU A 43 20.91 5.74 8.12
C GLU A 43 20.95 4.20 8.11
N ARG A 44 19.78 3.55 8.03
CA ARG A 44 19.64 2.11 8.20
C ARG A 44 20.24 1.30 7.06
N PHE A 45 20.11 1.78 5.82
CA PHE A 45 20.56 1.07 4.62
C PHE A 45 21.77 1.76 3.97
N ALA A 46 22.54 2.53 4.74
CA ALA A 46 23.70 3.28 4.25
C ALA A 46 24.68 2.38 3.47
N ASP A 47 24.99 1.21 4.02
CA ASP A 47 25.93 0.23 3.43
C ASP A 47 25.24 -0.89 2.62
N TYR A 48 23.99 -0.67 2.18
CA TYR A 48 23.26 -1.67 1.39
C TYR A 48 23.98 -1.98 0.06
N HIS A 49 23.95 -3.25 -0.38
CA HIS A 49 24.84 -3.77 -1.42
C HIS A 49 24.52 -3.30 -2.84
N MET A 50 23.38 -2.67 -3.05
CA MET A 50 22.93 -2.12 -4.33
C MET A 50 22.17 -0.83 -4.15
N ASP A 51 22.01 -0.08 -5.24
CA ASP A 51 21.19 1.13 -5.25
C ASP A 51 19.71 0.79 -5.07
N ILE A 52 19.02 1.59 -4.25
CA ILE A 52 17.60 1.41 -3.94
C ILE A 52 16.74 2.63 -4.27
N LYS A 53 17.34 3.69 -4.82
CA LYS A 53 16.59 4.83 -5.37
C LYS A 53 15.61 4.36 -6.43
N GLY A 54 14.36 4.79 -6.28
CA GLY A 54 13.23 4.33 -7.08
C GLY A 54 12.29 3.41 -6.32
N ASN A 55 12.76 2.77 -5.23
CA ASN A 55 11.90 2.02 -4.31
C ASN A 55 11.12 2.99 -3.41
N ASN A 56 10.12 3.69 -3.95
CA ASN A 56 9.38 4.72 -3.20
C ASN A 56 8.75 4.19 -1.92
N ASP A 57 8.36 2.92 -1.90
CA ASP A 57 7.79 2.23 -0.75
C ASP A 57 8.73 2.25 0.48
N ILE A 58 10.06 2.20 0.30
CA ILE A 58 11.01 2.21 1.43
C ILE A 58 11.03 3.54 2.20
N LEU A 59 10.55 4.63 1.58
CA LEU A 59 10.57 5.96 2.17
C LEU A 59 9.65 6.06 3.39
N VAL A 60 8.71 5.14 3.57
CA VAL A 60 7.92 5.06 4.82
C VAL A 60 8.76 4.65 6.03
N ILE A 61 9.95 4.06 5.81
CA ILE A 61 10.93 3.70 6.84
C ILE A 61 12.03 4.77 6.92
N THR A 62 12.56 5.20 5.77
CA THR A 62 13.77 6.04 5.75
C THR A 62 13.48 7.54 5.77
N LYS A 63 12.28 7.95 5.32
CA LYS A 63 11.79 9.34 5.32
C LYS A 63 10.30 9.41 5.72
N PRO A 64 9.87 8.83 6.86
CA PRO A 64 8.46 8.77 7.24
C PRO A 64 7.80 10.15 7.32
N ASP A 65 8.53 11.16 7.80
CA ASP A 65 8.04 12.53 7.89
C ASP A 65 7.67 13.11 6.53
N VAL A 66 8.46 12.83 5.49
CA VAL A 66 8.21 13.29 4.12
C VAL A 66 6.91 12.68 3.58
N ILE A 67 6.71 11.38 3.78
CA ILE A 67 5.50 10.68 3.33
C ILE A 67 4.27 11.19 4.09
N ARG A 68 4.39 11.38 5.42
CA ARG A 68 3.32 11.97 6.24
C ARG A 68 2.93 13.36 5.76
N ASP A 69 3.90 14.20 5.43
CA ASP A 69 3.66 15.57 4.99
C ASP A 69 2.93 15.62 3.63
N ILE A 70 3.26 14.71 2.71
CA ILE A 70 2.52 14.54 1.45
C ILE A 70 1.07 14.14 1.70
N HIS A 71 0.83 13.16 2.58
CA HIS A 71 -0.52 12.76 2.98
C HIS A 71 -1.32 13.92 3.59
N LEU A 72 -0.70 14.69 4.49
CA LEU A 72 -1.33 15.87 5.09
C LEU A 72 -1.68 16.92 4.04
N GLU A 73 -0.87 17.09 2.99
CA GLU A 73 -1.19 18.00 1.88
C GLU A 73 -2.49 17.59 1.18
N PHE A 74 -2.67 16.30 0.89
CA PHE A 74 -3.92 15.80 0.29
C PHE A 74 -5.12 15.96 1.22
N LEU A 75 -4.98 15.63 2.51
CA LEU A 75 -6.04 15.78 3.51
C LEU A 75 -6.49 17.24 3.65
N ARG A 76 -5.53 18.18 3.72
CA ARG A 76 -5.81 19.63 3.83
C ARG A 76 -6.43 20.19 2.55
N LYS A 77 -6.21 19.55 1.40
CA LYS A 77 -6.87 19.85 0.12
C LYS A 77 -8.24 19.18 -0.06
N GLY A 78 -8.67 18.36 0.90
CA GLY A 78 -10.02 17.80 0.94
C GLY A 78 -10.14 16.32 0.60
N ALA A 79 -9.03 15.57 0.53
CA ALA A 79 -9.11 14.11 0.46
C ALA A 79 -9.73 13.53 1.73
N ASP A 80 -10.61 12.55 1.58
CA ASP A 80 -11.25 11.83 2.70
C ASP A 80 -10.54 10.50 3.00
N ILE A 81 -10.02 9.84 1.97
CA ILE A 81 -9.33 8.56 2.04
C ILE A 81 -7.89 8.76 1.56
N LEU A 82 -6.93 8.25 2.31
CA LEU A 82 -5.54 8.14 1.90
C LEU A 82 -5.20 6.73 1.44
N GLU A 83 -4.53 6.63 0.31
CA GLU A 83 -3.79 5.43 -0.09
C GLU A 83 -2.50 5.30 0.72
N THR A 84 -2.15 4.09 1.16
CA THR A 84 -0.82 3.84 1.73
C THR A 84 0.26 3.89 0.65
N ASN A 85 1.46 4.38 0.99
CA ASN A 85 2.63 4.27 0.12
C ASN A 85 3.20 2.83 0.14
N SER A 86 2.46 1.89 -0.44
CA SER A 86 2.74 0.44 -0.42
C SER A 86 2.49 -0.25 -1.76
N PHE A 87 2.50 0.50 -2.87
CA PHE A 87 2.20 0.00 -4.21
C PHE A 87 3.06 -1.21 -4.64
N ASN A 88 4.36 -1.18 -4.33
CA ASN A 88 5.31 -2.26 -4.64
C ASN A 88 5.74 -3.04 -3.38
N ALA A 89 5.03 -2.89 -2.26
CA ALA A 89 5.40 -3.53 -1.00
C ALA A 89 4.96 -5.01 -0.98
N THR A 90 5.46 -5.81 -1.92
CA THR A 90 5.29 -7.27 -1.99
C THR A 90 6.64 -7.94 -2.17
N THR A 91 6.78 -9.20 -1.77
CA THR A 91 8.04 -9.95 -1.97
C THR A 91 8.42 -10.09 -3.44
N ILE A 92 7.44 -10.05 -4.34
CA ILE A 92 7.67 -10.14 -5.78
C ILE A 92 8.32 -8.85 -6.31
N ALA A 93 7.77 -7.68 -5.97
CA ALA A 93 8.28 -6.40 -6.47
C ALA A 93 9.53 -5.93 -5.72
N GLN A 94 9.62 -6.18 -4.41
CA GLN A 94 10.82 -5.85 -3.62
C GLN A 94 12.05 -6.69 -3.99
N ALA A 95 11.87 -7.78 -4.74
CA ALA A 95 12.99 -8.56 -5.28
C ALA A 95 13.85 -7.78 -6.29
N ASP A 96 13.33 -6.73 -6.93
CA ASP A 96 14.13 -5.86 -7.81
C ASP A 96 15.18 -5.05 -7.02
N TYR A 97 15.04 -4.97 -5.69
CA TYR A 97 15.94 -4.27 -4.77
C TYR A 97 16.54 -5.21 -3.71
N ASP A 98 16.39 -6.53 -3.84
CA ASP A 98 16.76 -7.54 -2.84
C ASP A 98 16.16 -7.31 -1.43
N MET A 99 15.04 -6.58 -1.33
CA MET A 99 14.43 -6.11 -0.06
C MET A 99 13.23 -6.94 0.41
N GLN A 100 13.08 -8.18 -0.05
CA GLN A 100 11.93 -9.03 0.27
C GLN A 100 11.70 -9.22 1.78
N GLU A 101 12.77 -9.23 2.59
CA GLU A 101 12.66 -9.38 4.05
C GLU A 101 11.96 -8.20 4.74
N TYR A 102 11.94 -7.02 4.12
CA TYR A 102 11.36 -5.80 4.70
C TYR A 102 9.89 -5.60 4.34
N VAL A 103 9.28 -6.47 3.53
CA VAL A 103 7.90 -6.30 3.02
C VAL A 103 6.87 -6.09 4.12
N SER A 104 6.91 -6.88 5.18
CA SER A 104 5.99 -6.72 6.32
C SER A 104 6.23 -5.39 7.05
N GLU A 105 7.49 -5.00 7.20
CA GLU A 105 7.84 -3.74 7.87
C GLU A 105 7.42 -2.52 7.06
N ILE A 106 7.64 -2.54 5.74
CA ILE A 106 7.24 -1.49 4.81
C ILE A 106 5.73 -1.28 4.87
N ASN A 107 4.94 -2.35 4.73
CA ASN A 107 3.47 -2.24 4.78
C ASN A 107 2.96 -1.74 6.13
N LEU A 108 3.52 -2.26 7.23
CA LEU A 108 3.17 -1.84 8.58
C LEU A 108 3.45 -0.35 8.79
N ALA A 109 4.63 0.12 8.37
CA ALA A 109 5.02 1.51 8.47
C ALA A 109 4.19 2.42 7.55
N ALA A 110 3.92 2.00 6.31
CA ALA A 110 3.08 2.75 5.37
C ALA A 110 1.67 2.99 5.93
N ALA A 111 1.05 1.95 6.50
CA ALA A 111 -0.26 2.07 7.15
C ALA A 111 -0.22 2.99 8.37
N LYS A 112 0.81 2.89 9.22
CA LYS A 112 0.96 3.75 10.40
C LYS A 112 1.15 5.23 10.02
N VAL A 113 2.00 5.51 9.03
CA VAL A 113 2.27 6.88 8.56
C VAL A 113 1.00 7.53 8.00
N ALA A 114 0.24 6.81 7.18
CA ALA A 114 -1.03 7.31 6.65
C ALA A 114 -2.08 7.52 7.77
N ARG A 115 -2.12 6.62 8.76
CA ARG A 115 -3.04 6.73 9.90
C ARG A 115 -2.70 7.92 10.80
N GLU A 116 -1.41 8.14 11.06
CA GLU A 116 -0.91 9.31 11.80
C GLU A 116 -1.31 10.62 11.08
N ALA A 117 -1.12 10.69 9.76
CA ALA A 117 -1.53 11.87 8.97
C ALA A 117 -3.04 12.13 9.08
N CYS A 118 -3.85 11.07 8.99
CA CYS A 118 -5.30 11.18 9.19
C CYS A 118 -5.65 11.69 10.59
N ASP A 119 -5.02 11.16 11.64
CA ASP A 119 -5.31 11.54 13.03
C ASP A 119 -4.92 13.00 13.30
N ILE A 120 -3.81 13.48 12.72
CA ILE A 120 -3.42 14.91 12.76
C ILE A 120 -4.48 15.78 12.08
N ALA A 121 -4.89 15.44 10.85
CA ALA A 121 -5.88 16.23 10.12
C ALA A 121 -7.26 16.22 10.81
N GLU A 122 -7.67 15.08 11.39
CA GLU A 122 -8.89 14.98 12.21
C GLU A 122 -8.85 15.90 13.43
N GLN A 123 -7.69 16.04 14.08
CA GLN A 123 -7.52 16.99 15.18
C GLN A 123 -7.56 18.45 14.70
N GLU A 124 -7.08 18.73 13.48
CA GLU A 124 -7.07 20.08 12.90
C GLU A 124 -8.49 20.56 12.51
N ASP A 125 -9.32 19.71 11.90
CA ASP A 125 -10.60 20.15 11.32
C ASP A 125 -11.84 19.33 11.72
N GLY A 126 -11.68 18.28 12.52
CA GLY A 126 -12.76 17.46 13.05
C GLY A 126 -13.45 16.57 12.02
N LYS A 127 -12.97 16.51 10.77
CA LYS A 127 -13.59 15.68 9.72
C LYS A 127 -13.02 14.26 9.76
N PRO A 128 -13.86 13.20 9.78
CA PRO A 128 -13.39 11.81 9.73
C PRO A 128 -12.53 11.53 8.49
N ARG A 129 -11.39 10.84 8.67
CA ARG A 129 -10.46 10.45 7.61
C ARG A 129 -10.17 8.95 7.65
N PHE A 130 -9.93 8.37 6.48
CA PHE A 130 -9.80 6.93 6.31
C PHE A 130 -8.49 6.58 5.62
N VAL A 131 -7.99 5.37 5.88
CA VAL A 131 -6.80 4.84 5.22
C VAL A 131 -7.18 3.57 4.46
N THR A 132 -6.78 3.49 3.20
CA THR A 132 -6.86 2.26 2.41
C THR A 132 -5.47 1.70 2.18
N GLY A 133 -5.30 0.43 2.52
CA GLY A 133 -4.06 -0.31 2.25
C GLY A 133 -3.99 -0.66 0.77
N VAL A 134 -2.95 -0.19 0.09
CA VAL A 134 -2.74 -0.42 -1.34
C VAL A 134 -2.07 -1.77 -1.57
N LEU A 135 -2.66 -2.57 -2.45
CA LEU A 135 -2.05 -3.74 -3.08
C LEU A 135 -1.92 -3.48 -4.58
N GLY A 136 -0.70 -3.13 -5.03
CA GLY A 136 -0.41 -2.93 -6.45
C GLY A 136 -0.30 -4.25 -7.23
N PRO A 137 -0.17 -4.19 -8.56
CA PRO A 137 -0.26 -5.37 -9.43
C PRO A 137 1.02 -6.22 -9.50
N THR A 138 2.08 -5.82 -8.79
CA THR A 138 3.47 -6.32 -8.92
C THR A 138 4.12 -6.01 -10.28
N ASN A 139 5.39 -6.39 -10.45
CA ASN A 139 6.12 -6.31 -11.72
C ASN A 139 6.05 -7.61 -12.56
N ARG A 140 5.25 -8.61 -12.14
CA ARG A 140 5.12 -9.92 -12.81
C ARG A 140 3.70 -10.18 -13.27
N THR A 141 3.53 -11.06 -14.25
CA THR A 141 2.23 -11.43 -14.82
C THR A 141 2.02 -12.93 -14.72
N ALA A 142 0.85 -13.34 -14.23
CA ALA A 142 0.45 -14.74 -14.16
C ALA A 142 -0.32 -15.19 -15.41
N SER A 143 -0.96 -14.27 -16.15
CA SER A 143 -1.74 -14.63 -17.34
C SER A 143 -0.98 -14.48 -18.65
N ILE A 144 0.02 -13.61 -18.72
CA ILE A 144 0.77 -13.29 -19.94
C ILE A 144 2.20 -13.85 -19.80
N SER A 145 2.74 -14.46 -20.87
CA SER A 145 4.16 -14.83 -20.86
C SER A 145 5.03 -13.60 -21.08
N PRO A 146 6.07 -13.37 -20.26
CA PRO A 146 7.08 -12.35 -20.53
C PRO A 146 8.07 -12.77 -21.63
N ASP A 147 8.10 -14.06 -22.03
CA ASP A 147 8.94 -14.54 -23.13
C ASP A 147 8.10 -14.67 -24.41
N VAL A 148 8.41 -13.82 -25.39
CA VAL A 148 7.75 -13.81 -26.70
C VAL A 148 7.94 -15.11 -27.48
N ASN A 149 8.98 -15.89 -27.17
CA ASN A 149 9.27 -17.16 -27.83
C ASN A 149 8.63 -18.36 -27.13
N ASP A 150 8.17 -18.20 -25.89
CA ASP A 150 7.48 -19.25 -25.12
C ASP A 150 6.17 -18.72 -24.54
N PRO A 151 5.03 -18.87 -25.24
CA PRO A 151 3.73 -18.41 -24.75
C PRO A 151 3.23 -19.17 -23.50
N GLY A 152 3.82 -20.32 -23.18
CA GLY A 152 3.50 -21.12 -21.99
C GLY A 152 4.29 -20.71 -20.74
N PHE A 153 5.42 -20.01 -20.90
CA PHE A 153 6.25 -19.58 -19.78
C PHE A 153 5.53 -18.60 -18.86
N ARG A 154 5.78 -18.70 -17.55
CA ARG A 154 5.29 -17.77 -16.52
C ARG A 154 6.43 -17.50 -15.53
N ASN A 155 6.61 -16.24 -15.16
CA ASN A 155 7.64 -15.80 -14.20
C ASN A 155 7.11 -15.67 -12.76
N THR A 156 5.83 -15.99 -12.56
CA THR A 156 5.16 -16.09 -11.26
C THR A 156 4.01 -17.08 -11.37
N SER A 157 3.53 -17.57 -10.23
CA SER A 157 2.36 -18.43 -10.11
C SER A 157 1.25 -17.77 -9.31
N PHE A 158 0.05 -18.34 -9.38
CA PHE A 158 -1.09 -17.90 -8.57
C PHE A 158 -0.78 -18.00 -7.07
N ASP A 159 -0.20 -19.12 -6.63
CA ASP A 159 0.09 -19.36 -5.21
C ASP A 159 1.20 -18.44 -4.67
N GLU A 160 2.21 -18.11 -5.49
CA GLU A 160 3.23 -17.12 -5.14
C GLU A 160 2.63 -15.72 -4.97
N LEU A 161 1.74 -15.31 -5.89
CA LEU A 161 1.02 -14.04 -5.78
C LEU A 161 0.14 -14.00 -4.53
N VAL A 162 -0.64 -15.06 -4.27
CA VAL A 162 -1.47 -15.16 -3.06
C VAL A 162 -0.60 -15.02 -1.81
N THR A 163 0.52 -15.75 -1.74
CA THR A 163 1.44 -15.68 -0.58
C THR A 163 1.97 -14.26 -0.37
N ALA A 164 2.42 -13.59 -1.44
CA ALA A 164 2.93 -12.22 -1.36
C ALA A 164 1.85 -11.22 -0.92
N TYR A 165 0.64 -11.32 -1.47
CA TYR A 165 -0.48 -10.46 -1.11
C TYR A 165 -0.99 -10.69 0.31
N LYS A 166 -1.00 -11.93 0.80
CA LYS A 166 -1.37 -12.23 2.19
C LYS A 166 -0.41 -11.57 3.18
N GLN A 167 0.89 -11.66 2.92
CA GLN A 167 1.91 -11.04 3.77
C GLN A 167 1.72 -9.51 3.85
N ALA A 168 1.53 -8.86 2.71
CA ALA A 168 1.26 -7.42 2.65
C ALA A 168 -0.04 -7.07 3.37
N THR A 169 -1.12 -7.81 3.11
CA THR A 169 -2.44 -7.58 3.72
C THR A 169 -2.36 -7.66 5.24
N HIS A 170 -1.76 -8.71 5.82
CA HIS A 170 -1.58 -8.83 7.27
C HIS A 170 -0.91 -7.61 7.88
N ALA A 171 0.21 -7.17 7.29
CA ALA A 171 0.96 -6.02 7.77
C ALA A 171 0.18 -4.70 7.65
N LEU A 172 -0.58 -4.50 6.57
CA LEU A 172 -1.45 -3.32 6.41
C LEU A 172 -2.55 -3.30 7.48
N LEU A 173 -3.20 -4.44 7.75
CA LEU A 173 -4.23 -4.54 8.79
C LEU A 173 -3.66 -4.28 10.19
N GLU A 174 -2.48 -4.83 10.49
CA GLU A 174 -1.76 -4.57 11.75
C GLU A 174 -1.41 -3.08 11.90
N GLY A 175 -1.05 -2.42 10.80
CA GLY A 175 -0.79 -0.98 10.77
C GLY A 175 -2.03 -0.10 10.87
N GLY A 176 -3.23 -0.69 10.81
CA GLY A 176 -4.48 -0.01 11.15
C GLY A 176 -5.24 0.61 9.98
N VAL A 177 -5.02 0.12 8.75
CA VAL A 177 -5.85 0.52 7.58
C VAL A 177 -7.32 0.16 7.80
N ASP A 178 -8.22 0.92 7.17
CA ASP A 178 -9.65 0.70 7.24
C ASP A 178 -10.11 -0.30 6.19
N THR A 179 -9.64 -0.13 4.96
CA THR A 179 -9.97 -0.94 3.79
C THR A 179 -8.72 -1.40 3.05
N ILE A 180 -8.88 -2.26 2.05
CA ILE A 180 -7.84 -2.63 1.10
C ILE A 180 -8.27 -2.16 -0.29
N LEU A 181 -7.35 -1.55 -1.05
CA LEU A 181 -7.55 -1.15 -2.44
C LEU A 181 -6.65 -2.01 -3.33
N ILE A 182 -7.26 -2.74 -4.25
CA ILE A 182 -6.54 -3.50 -5.28
C ILE A 182 -6.57 -2.66 -6.56
N GLU A 183 -5.47 -2.00 -6.87
CA GLU A 183 -5.43 -0.97 -7.91
C GLU A 183 -4.44 -1.27 -9.04
N THR A 184 -4.55 -0.46 -10.09
CA THR A 184 -3.68 -0.51 -11.28
C THR A 184 -3.58 -1.92 -11.89
N ILE A 185 -4.72 -2.61 -11.94
CA ILE A 185 -4.83 -3.99 -12.44
C ILE A 185 -4.52 -4.02 -13.94
N PHE A 186 -3.34 -4.51 -14.32
CA PHE A 186 -3.00 -4.81 -15.71
C PHE A 186 -3.18 -6.31 -16.05
N ASP A 187 -3.16 -7.19 -15.04
CA ASP A 187 -3.38 -8.63 -15.17
C ASP A 187 -4.52 -9.08 -14.24
N THR A 188 -5.61 -9.56 -14.83
CA THR A 188 -6.79 -10.00 -14.06
C THR A 188 -6.53 -11.24 -13.20
N LEU A 189 -5.54 -12.08 -13.54
CA LEU A 189 -5.18 -13.22 -12.71
C LEU A 189 -4.44 -12.76 -11.45
N ASN A 190 -3.64 -11.70 -11.54
CA ASN A 190 -3.02 -11.07 -10.36
C ASN A 190 -4.09 -10.46 -9.45
N ALA A 191 -5.06 -9.73 -10.02
CA ALA A 191 -6.16 -9.18 -9.23
C ALA A 191 -6.98 -10.28 -8.54
N LYS A 192 -7.24 -11.40 -9.22
CA LYS A 192 -7.90 -12.56 -8.62
C LYS A 192 -7.09 -13.14 -7.46
N ALA A 193 -5.76 -13.23 -7.61
CA ALA A 193 -4.88 -13.68 -6.54
C ALA A 193 -4.90 -12.73 -5.34
N ALA A 194 -4.89 -11.41 -5.57
CA ALA A 194 -5.01 -10.40 -4.52
C ALA A 194 -6.35 -10.49 -3.77
N ILE A 195 -7.47 -10.59 -4.49
CA ILE A 195 -8.80 -10.78 -3.88
C ILE A 195 -8.83 -12.06 -3.05
N PHE A 196 -8.31 -13.16 -3.60
CA PHE A 196 -8.26 -14.44 -2.90
C PHE A 196 -7.42 -14.35 -1.63
N ALA A 197 -6.24 -13.72 -1.69
CA ALA A 197 -5.39 -13.47 -0.54
C ALA A 197 -6.11 -12.67 0.55
N VAL A 198 -6.78 -11.57 0.20
CA VAL A 198 -7.54 -10.76 1.18
C VAL A 198 -8.66 -11.58 1.82
N LYS A 199 -9.37 -12.39 1.04
CA LYS A 199 -10.45 -13.28 1.55
C LYS A 199 -9.90 -14.35 2.50
N GLU A 200 -8.76 -14.96 2.21
CA GLU A 200 -8.12 -15.88 3.16
C GLU A 200 -7.69 -15.17 4.45
N VAL A 201 -7.18 -13.94 4.35
CA VAL A 201 -6.83 -13.15 5.54
C VAL A 201 -8.08 -12.78 6.36
N GLU A 202 -9.22 -12.47 5.72
CA GLU A 202 -10.50 -12.27 6.44
C GLU A 202 -10.88 -13.48 7.28
N ASP A 203 -10.76 -14.69 6.72
CA ASP A 203 -11.04 -15.94 7.42
C ASP A 203 -10.07 -16.14 8.60
N GLU A 204 -8.79 -15.82 8.42
CA GLU A 204 -7.75 -15.93 9.47
C GLU A 204 -7.97 -14.95 10.63
N VAL A 205 -8.33 -13.70 10.34
CA VAL A 205 -8.51 -12.65 11.37
C VAL A 205 -9.92 -12.62 11.96
N GLY A 206 -10.89 -13.30 11.32
CA GLY A 206 -12.26 -13.45 11.81
C GLY A 206 -13.12 -12.19 11.67
N TYR A 207 -12.78 -11.28 10.76
CA TYR A 207 -13.59 -10.11 10.43
C TYR A 207 -13.50 -9.73 8.96
N GLU A 208 -14.57 -9.09 8.45
CA GLU A 208 -14.63 -8.58 7.07
C GLU A 208 -13.62 -7.44 6.86
N ILE A 209 -12.90 -7.50 5.75
CA ILE A 209 -11.99 -6.49 5.25
C ILE A 209 -12.63 -5.90 3.98
N PRO A 210 -13.17 -4.67 4.03
CA PRO A 210 -13.74 -4.07 2.84
C PRO A 210 -12.69 -3.90 1.76
N ILE A 211 -12.97 -4.44 0.58
CA ILE A 211 -12.16 -4.30 -0.63
C ILE A 211 -12.78 -3.19 -1.48
N GLN A 212 -11.94 -2.25 -1.93
CA GLN A 212 -12.25 -1.21 -2.92
C GLN A 212 -11.82 -1.64 -4.31
#